data_AF-A0A642L3F6-F1
#
_entry.id   AF-A0A642L3F6-F1
#
_cell.length_a   1.000
_cell.length_b   1.000
_cell.length_c   1.000
_cell.angle_alpha   90.00
_cell.angle_beta   90.00
_cell.angle_gamma   90.00
#
_symmetry.space_group_name_H-M   'P 1'
#
loop_
_entity.id
_entity.type
_entity.pdbx_description
1 polymer ?
#
loop_
_entity_poly.entity_id
_entity_poly.type
_entity_poly.pdbx_seq_one_letter_code
_entity_poly.pdbx_strand_id
1 'polypeptide(L)'
;MEEEEKTVSFKPSEKMVYGVLNYDGNELMATITGYDLSISFNMRLINSLADAENCADALANVFYETLLEELIQKNPAILKPKEVP
;
A
#
# COMPACT_ATOMS: atom_id res chain seq x y z
N MET A 1 3.04 -20.39 26.28
CA MET A 1 2.85 -19.10 26.98
C MET A 1 1.68 -18.45 26.29
N GLU A 2 0.55 -18.30 26.98
CA GLU A 2 -0.55 -17.49 26.47
C GLU A 2 -0.03 -16.05 26.37
N GLU A 3 -0.03 -15.47 25.17
CA GLU A 3 0.28 -14.05 25.01
C GLU A 3 -0.85 -13.27 25.70
N GLU A 4 -0.55 -12.67 26.84
CA GLU A 4 -1.48 -11.75 27.51
C GLU A 4 -1.89 -10.65 26.52
N GLU A 5 -3.20 -10.53 26.30
CA GLU A 5 -3.78 -9.51 25.45
C GLU A 5 -3.44 -8.11 26.02
N LYS A 6 -2.58 -7.36 25.33
CA LYS A 6 -2.13 -6.02 25.76
C LYS A 6 -2.78 -4.95 24.92
N THR A 7 -3.45 -4.01 25.57
CA THR A 7 -3.98 -2.81 24.91
C THR A 7 -2.89 -1.73 24.87
N VAL A 8 -2.59 -1.22 23.67
CA VAL A 8 -1.70 -0.09 23.45
C VAL A 8 -2.55 1.12 23.02
N SER A 9 -2.31 2.28 23.62
CA SER A 9 -3.06 3.52 23.34
C SER A 9 -2.16 4.55 22.65
N PHE A 10 -2.71 5.21 21.63
CA PHE A 10 -2.02 6.24 20.85
C PHE A 10 -2.84 7.54 20.85
N LYS A 11 -2.15 8.67 20.75
CA LYS A 11 -2.80 9.96 20.51
C LYS A 11 -3.18 10.07 19.03
N PRO A 12 -4.30 10.71 18.69
CA PRO A 12 -4.69 10.92 17.28
C PRO A 12 -3.61 11.60 16.43
N SER A 13 -2.78 12.46 17.02
CA SER A 13 -1.66 13.13 16.35
C SER A 13 -0.49 12.20 15.97
N GLU A 14 -0.44 10.99 16.55
CA GLU A 14 0.59 9.98 16.28
C GLU A 14 0.20 9.08 15.10
N LYS A 15 -1.01 9.27 14.54
CA LYS A 15 -1.46 8.55 13.35
C LYS A 15 -0.63 8.98 12.15
N MET A 16 0.18 8.07 11.63
CA MET A 16 0.84 8.27 10.35
C MET A 16 -0.19 8.17 9.23
N VAL A 17 -0.12 9.08 8.27
CA VAL A 17 -1.01 9.15 7.11
C VAL A 17 -0.16 9.41 5.88
N TYR A 18 -0.09 8.43 4.99
CA TYR A 18 0.45 8.57 3.65
C TYR A 18 -0.70 8.47 2.66
N GLY A 19 -0.69 9.30 1.60
CA GLY A 19 -1.78 9.35 0.65
C GLY A 19 -1.27 9.53 -0.77
N VAL A 20 -1.93 8.87 -1.72
CA VAL A 20 -1.72 9.08 -3.15
C VAL A 20 -2.87 9.92 -3.67
N LEU A 21 -2.56 11.09 -4.22
CA LEU A 21 -3.55 11.96 -4.84
C LEU A 21 -3.88 11.46 -6.26
N ASN A 22 -5.06 11.83 -6.73
CA ASN A 22 -5.46 11.67 -8.12
C ASN A 22 -4.64 12.60 -9.03
N TYR A 23 -4.81 12.42 -10.35
CA TYR A 23 -4.07 13.18 -11.35
C TYR A 23 -4.19 14.71 -11.19
N ASP A 24 -5.38 15.18 -10.80
CA ASP A 24 -5.66 16.60 -10.59
C ASP A 24 -5.18 17.13 -9.23
N GLY A 25 -4.64 16.26 -8.37
CA GLY A 25 -4.13 16.63 -7.05
C GLY A 25 -5.20 16.97 -6.01
N ASN A 26 -6.47 16.75 -6.31
CA ASN A 26 -7.60 17.27 -5.53
C ASN A 26 -8.27 16.21 -4.63
N GLU A 27 -8.06 14.92 -4.91
CA GLU A 27 -8.68 13.83 -4.15
C GLU A 27 -7.68 12.71 -3.88
N LEU A 28 -7.78 12.07 -2.71
CA LEU A 28 -6.97 10.91 -2.37
C LEU A 28 -7.53 9.65 -3.06
N MET A 29 -6.71 9.00 -3.90
CA MET A 29 -7.02 7.70 -4.49
C MET A 29 -6.76 6.55 -3.52
N ALA A 30 -5.73 6.68 -2.68
CA ALA A 30 -5.36 5.68 -1.68
C ALA A 30 -4.79 6.37 -0.45
N THR A 31 -5.04 5.81 0.74
CA THR A 31 -4.47 6.29 2.00
C THR A 31 -3.97 5.13 2.83
N ILE A 32 -2.72 5.17 3.26
CA ILE A 32 -2.13 4.24 4.23
C ILE A 32 -2.11 4.97 5.57
N THR A 33 -2.90 4.49 6.52
CA THR A 33 -2.94 5.09 7.86
C THR A 33 -2.82 4.07 8.96
N GLY A 34 -2.07 4.39 10.00
CA GLY A 34 -1.91 3.52 11.16
C GLY A 34 -1.17 4.21 12.29
N TYR A 35 -1.35 3.69 13.50
CA TYR A 35 -0.54 4.06 14.65
C TYR A 35 0.73 3.20 14.74
N ASP A 36 0.64 1.95 14.26
CA ASP A 36 1.74 1.00 14.20
C ASP A 36 1.93 0.50 12.76
N LEU A 37 2.23 1.43 11.85
CA LEU A 37 2.64 1.06 10.50
C LEU A 37 4.16 0.82 10.52
N SER A 38 4.55 -0.44 10.66
CA SER A 38 5.96 -0.83 10.62
C SER A 38 6.33 -1.43 9.26
N ILE A 39 7.31 -0.82 8.60
CA ILE A 39 7.95 -1.39 7.40
C ILE A 39 9.41 -1.68 7.78
N SER A 40 9.80 -2.95 7.67
CA SER A 40 11.16 -3.41 7.96
C SER A 40 11.87 -3.81 6.68
N PHE A 41 13.03 -3.21 6.42
CA PHE A 41 13.85 -3.51 5.25
C PHE A 41 14.98 -4.48 5.62
N ASN A 42 15.17 -5.53 4.81
CA ASN A 42 16.28 -6.44 5.00
C ASN A 42 17.57 -5.86 4.41
N MET A 43 18.24 -4.99 5.18
CA MET A 43 19.47 -4.30 4.77
C MET A 43 20.66 -5.23 4.52
N ARG A 44 20.58 -6.51 4.91
CA ARG A 44 21.58 -7.51 4.49
C ARG A 44 21.51 -7.78 2.98
N LEU A 45 20.32 -7.67 2.39
CA LEU A 45 20.08 -7.89 0.97
C LEU A 45 20.15 -6.58 0.17
N ILE A 46 19.74 -5.47 0.77
CA ILE A 46 19.74 -4.15 0.13
C ILE A 46 21.09 -3.47 0.40
N ASN A 47 22.04 -3.60 -0.54
CA ASN A 47 23.40 -3.10 -0.38
C ASN A 47 23.77 -2.01 -1.39
N SER A 48 22.87 -1.69 -2.33
CA SER A 48 23.10 -0.72 -3.39
C SER A 48 21.84 0.07 -3.74
N LEU A 49 22.00 1.17 -4.49
CA LEU A 49 20.88 1.93 -5.03
C LEU A 49 19.99 1.05 -5.92
N ALA A 50 20.61 0.23 -6.77
CA ALA A 50 19.88 -0.69 -7.65
C ALA A 50 19.06 -1.72 -6.85
N ASP A 51 19.58 -2.25 -5.73
CA ASP A 51 18.81 -3.16 -4.87
C ASP A 51 17.60 -2.44 -4.24
N ALA A 52 17.77 -1.17 -3.86
CA ALA A 52 16.70 -0.36 -3.29
C ALA A 52 15.62 -0.05 -4.34
N GLU A 53 16.00 0.31 -5.55
CA GLU A 53 15.09 0.53 -6.69
C GLU A 53 14.31 -0.76 -7.01
N ASN A 54 15.01 -1.88 -7.16
CA ASN A 54 14.38 -3.19 -7.38
C ASN A 54 13.41 -3.57 -6.25
N CYS A 55 13.78 -3.27 -4.99
CA CYS A 55 12.90 -3.52 -3.84
C CYS A 55 11.63 -2.65 -3.89
N ALA A 56 11.77 -1.37 -4.25
CA ALA A 56 10.65 -0.46 -4.37
C ALA A 56 9.71 -0.87 -5.52
N ASP A 57 10.27 -1.25 -6.67
CA ASP A 57 9.50 -1.74 -7.83
C ASP A 57 8.75 -3.03 -7.49
N ALA A 58 9.40 -3.96 -6.79
CA ALA A 58 8.76 -5.19 -6.33
C ALA A 58 7.59 -4.90 -5.37
N LEU A 59 7.75 -3.97 -4.43
CA LEU A 59 6.66 -3.53 -3.56
C LEU A 59 5.52 -2.90 -4.36
N ALA A 60 5.83 -2.04 -5.33
CA ALA A 60 4.83 -1.41 -6.20
C ALA A 60 4.02 -2.46 -6.98
N ASN A 61 4.67 -3.52 -7.48
CA ASN A 61 4.00 -4.62 -8.19
C ASN A 61 3.03 -5.37 -7.27
N VAL A 62 3.43 -5.69 -6.04
CA VAL A 62 2.54 -6.35 -5.06
C VAL A 62 1.30 -5.49 -4.77
N PHE A 63 1.50 -4.18 -4.58
CA PHE A 63 0.38 -3.24 -4.41
C PHE A 63 -0.52 -3.19 -5.64
N TYR A 64 0.05 -3.18 -6.85
CA TYR A 64 -0.72 -3.16 -8.08
C TYR A 64 -1.58 -4.42 -8.25
N GLU A 65 -1.02 -5.61 -8.04
CA GLU A 65 -1.75 -6.87 -8.10
C GLU A 65 -2.93 -6.88 -7.11
N THR A 66 -2.67 -6.50 -5.87
CA THR A 66 -3.69 -6.41 -4.81
C THR A 66 -4.81 -5.43 -5.19
N LEU A 67 -4.44 -4.25 -5.71
CA LEU A 67 -5.40 -3.24 -6.15
C LEU A 67 -6.26 -3.74 -7.32
N LEU A 68 -5.64 -4.44 -8.27
CA LEU A 68 -6.34 -4.98 -9.43
C LEU A 68 -7.34 -6.06 -9.00
N GLU A 69 -6.97 -6.93 -8.06
CA GLU A 69 -7.89 -7.92 -7.50
C GLU A 69 -9.11 -7.25 -6.85
N GLU A 70 -8.91 -6.24 -5.99
CA GLU A 70 -9.99 -5.45 -5.40
C GLU A 70 -10.87 -4.78 -6.47
N LEU A 71 -10.25 -4.22 -7.51
CA LEU A 71 -10.96 -3.55 -8.59
C LEU A 71 -11.83 -4.52 -9.39
N ILE A 72 -11.30 -5.71 -9.70
CA ILE A 72 -12.03 -6.78 -10.39
C ILE A 72 -13.18 -7.28 -9.51
N GLN A 73 -12.96 -7.47 -8.22
CA GLN A 73 -14.02 -7.89 -7.29
C GLN A 73 -15.16 -6.87 -7.24
N LYS A 74 -14.85 -5.57 -7.22
CA LYS A 74 -15.84 -4.49 -7.20
C LYS A 74 -16.53 -4.29 -8.55
N ASN A 75 -15.80 -4.45 -9.66
CA ASN A 75 -16.35 -4.28 -11.01
C ASN A 75 -15.69 -5.26 -12.01
N PRO A 76 -16.21 -6.49 -12.14
CA PRO A 76 -15.65 -7.49 -13.06
C PRO A 76 -15.68 -7.08 -14.53
N ALA A 77 -16.57 -6.15 -14.90
CA ALA A 77 -16.71 -5.68 -16.27
C ALA A 77 -15.53 -4.80 -16.74
N ILE A 78 -14.64 -4.39 -15.83
CA ILE A 78 -13.44 -3.60 -16.18
C ILE A 78 -12.45 -4.37 -17.05
N LEU A 79 -12.51 -5.70 -17.01
CA LEU A 79 -11.70 -6.58 -17.85
C LEU A 79 -12.23 -6.69 -19.29
N LYS A 80 -13.45 -6.21 -19.54
CA LYS A 80 -14.01 -6.23 -20.89
C LYS A 80 -13.34 -5.13 -21.72
N PRO A 81 -12.87 -5.43 -22.94
CA PRO A 81 -12.45 -4.40 -23.87
C PRO A 81 -13.56 -3.36 -24.01
N LYS A 82 -13.22 -2.07 -23.98
CA LYS A 82 -14.19 -1.03 -24.34
C LYS A 82 -14.70 -1.34 -25.75
N GLU A 83 -16.00 -1.60 -25.88
CA GLU A 83 -16.63 -1.66 -27.19
C GLU A 83 -16.42 -0.29 -27.84
N VAL A 84 -15.57 -0.26 -28.87
CA VAL A 84 -15.36 0.92 -29.70
C VAL A 84 -16.61 1.07 -30.56
N PRO A 85 -17.34 2.20 -30.52
CA PRO A 85 -18.51 2.44 -31.36
C PRO A 85 -18.16 2.55 -32.84
#